data_AF-A0A949QB61-F1
#
_entry.id   AF-A0A949QB61-F1
#
_cell.length_a   1.000
_cell.length_b   1.000
_cell.length_c   1.000
_cell.angle_alpha   90.00
_cell.angle_beta   90.00
_cell.angle_gamma   90.00
#
_symmetry.space_group_name_H-M   'P 1'
#
loop_
_entity.id
_entity.type
_entity.pdbx_description
1 polymer ?
#
loop_
_entity_poly.entity_id
_entity_poly.type
_entity_poly.pdbx_seq_one_letter_code
_entity_poly.pdbx_strand_id
1 'polypeptide(L)'
;MPIYGVKASSLLTMSTVIIGIFAGVSMPIVGALVDHTDHRKSLGAISAAVTVVAVGLQVMIAQSTWFPCFILEVVGGYSLIMHQVCALAYLPDLTHDLEAMGHYTAVL
;
A
#
# COMPACT_ATOMS: atom_id res chain seq x y z
N MET A 1 -0.26 -22.42 13.36
CA MET A 1 -0.55 -22.32 14.82
C MET A 1 -1.62 -21.25 15.00
N PRO A 2 -2.69 -21.51 15.75
CA PRO A 2 -3.67 -20.46 16.08
C PRO A 2 -3.04 -19.45 17.04
N ILE A 3 -3.18 -18.16 16.75
CA ILE A 3 -2.81 -17.08 17.65
C ILE A 3 -4.06 -16.78 18.47
N TYR A 4 -4.07 -17.13 19.76
CA TYR A 4 -5.22 -16.93 20.66
C TYR A 4 -6.58 -17.47 20.13
N GLY A 5 -6.56 -18.59 19.39
CA GLY A 5 -7.76 -19.21 18.82
C GLY A 5 -8.16 -18.71 17.43
N VAL A 6 -7.49 -17.69 16.90
CA VAL A 6 -7.72 -17.16 15.55
C VAL A 6 -6.69 -17.75 14.57
N LYS A 7 -7.16 -18.19 13.40
CA LYS A 7 -6.26 -18.63 12.31
C LYS A 7 -5.53 -17.42 11.73
N ALA A 8 -4.23 -17.53 11.48
CA ALA A 8 -3.43 -16.47 10.88
C ALA A 8 -4.01 -15.97 9.53
N SER A 9 -4.56 -16.88 8.73
CA SER A 9 -5.26 -16.54 7.49
C SER A 9 -6.46 -15.61 7.72
N SER A 10 -7.21 -15.81 8.81
CA SER A 10 -8.34 -14.94 9.17
C SER A 10 -7.88 -13.54 9.56
N LEU A 11 -6.74 -13.42 10.26
CA LEU A 11 -6.15 -12.10 10.58
C LEU A 11 -5.74 -11.35 9.31
N LEU A 12 -5.12 -12.03 8.34
CA LEU A 12 -4.79 -11.44 7.03
C LEU A 12 -6.03 -11.01 6.24
N THR A 13 -7.09 -11.82 6.26
CA THR A 13 -8.37 -11.42 5.63
C THR A 13 -8.96 -10.20 6.32
N MET A 14 -8.96 -10.16 7.66
CA MET A 14 -9.44 -9.02 8.42
C MET A 14 -8.62 -7.76 8.15
N SER A 15 -7.29 -7.84 8.09
CA SER A 15 -6.45 -6.69 7.73
C SER A 15 -6.78 -6.20 6.33
N THR A 16 -6.95 -7.10 5.35
CA THR A 16 -7.32 -6.74 3.98
C THR A 16 -8.66 -6.01 3.92
N VAL A 17 -9.67 -6.47 4.67
CA VAL A 17 -10.97 -5.80 4.74
C VAL A 17 -10.84 -4.40 5.34
N ILE A 18 -10.09 -4.27 6.44
CA ILE A 18 -9.83 -2.97 7.08
C ILE A 18 -9.14 -2.03 6.08
N ILE A 19 -8.02 -2.46 5.49
CA ILE A 19 -7.26 -1.70 4.51
C ILE A 19 -8.17 -1.28 3.34
N GLY A 20 -8.98 -2.19 2.81
CA GLY A 20 -9.87 -1.92 1.68
C GLY A 20 -10.94 -0.88 2.00
N ILE A 21 -11.52 -0.90 3.20
CA ILE A 21 -12.49 0.11 3.64
C ILE A 21 -11.81 1.47 3.79
N PHE A 22 -10.66 1.54 4.47
CA PHE A 22 -9.93 2.79 4.64
C PHE A 22 -9.48 3.36 3.30
N ALA A 23 -8.90 2.54 2.43
CA ALA A 23 -8.50 2.93 1.08
C ALA A 23 -9.71 3.39 0.25
N GLY A 24 -10.83 2.67 0.28
CA GLY A 24 -12.02 3.06 -0.47
C GLY A 24 -12.53 4.46 -0.10
N VAL A 25 -12.39 4.87 1.16
CA VAL A 25 -12.82 6.20 1.63
C VAL A 25 -11.75 7.27 1.38
N SER A 26 -10.46 6.97 1.62
CA SER A 26 -9.39 7.98 1.58
C SER A 26 -8.72 8.16 0.21
N MET A 27 -8.72 7.13 -0.65
CA MET A 27 -8.00 7.17 -1.93
C MET A 27 -8.49 8.24 -2.90
N PRO A 28 -9.79 8.61 -2.97
CA PRO A 28 -10.20 9.74 -3.80
C PRO A 28 -9.53 11.06 -3.39
N ILE A 29 -9.32 11.27 -2.09
CA ILE A 29 -8.65 12.46 -1.56
C ILE A 29 -7.15 12.42 -1.88
N VAL A 30 -6.54 11.25 -1.72
CA VAL A 30 -5.12 11.04 -2.04
C VAL A 30 -4.87 11.23 -3.52
N GLY A 31 -5.71 10.68 -4.39
CA GLY A 31 -5.63 10.85 -5.84
C GLY A 31 -5.72 12.31 -6.22
N ALA A 32 -6.70 13.04 -5.67
CA ALA A 32 -6.81 14.48 -5.90
C ALA A 32 -5.54 15.25 -5.46
N LEU A 33 -4.93 14.87 -4.33
CA LEU A 33 -3.68 15.47 -3.86
C LEU A 33 -2.51 15.17 -4.81
N VAL A 34 -2.39 13.93 -5.28
CA VAL A 34 -1.33 13.50 -6.21
C VAL A 34 -1.47 14.19 -7.56
N ASP A 35 -2.69 14.38 -8.04
CA ASP A 35 -2.98 15.00 -9.35
C ASP A 35 -2.77 16.52 -9.33
N HIS A 36 -3.09 17.18 -8.22
CA HIS A 36 -3.05 18.65 -8.11
C HIS A 36 -1.82 19.19 -7.39
N THR A 37 -0.90 18.34 -6.93
CA THR A 37 0.34 18.79 -6.29
C THR A 37 1.59 18.20 -6.95
N ASP A 38 2.66 18.98 -6.98
CA ASP A 38 3.98 18.51 -7.47
C ASP A 38 4.64 17.47 -6.54
N HIS A 39 3.99 17.15 -5.41
CA HIS A 39 4.54 16.27 -4.37
C HIS A 39 4.37 14.78 -4.69
N ARG A 40 3.79 14.40 -5.84
CA ARG A 40 3.55 12.99 -6.22
C ARG A 40 4.79 12.08 -6.09
N LYS A 41 6.00 12.60 -6.40
CA LYS A 41 7.28 11.85 -6.28
C LYS A 41 7.63 11.57 -4.82
N SER A 42 7.46 12.58 -3.98
CA SER A 42 7.75 12.51 -2.54
C SER A 42 6.76 11.59 -1.84
N LEU A 43 5.46 11.72 -2.15
CA LEU A 43 4.40 10.84 -1.65
C LEU A 43 4.63 9.37 -2.03
N GLY A 44 5.02 9.10 -3.28
CA GLY A 44 5.40 7.77 -3.74
C GLY A 44 6.62 7.20 -3.00
N ALA A 45 7.65 8.03 -2.76
CA ALA A 45 8.86 7.61 -2.05
C ALA A 45 8.60 7.35 -0.55
N ILE A 46 7.82 8.22 0.12
CA ILE A 46 7.46 8.07 1.52
C ILE A 46 6.61 6.82 1.72
N SER A 47 5.62 6.59 0.87
CA SER A 47 4.79 5.39 0.95
C SER A 47 5.59 4.11 0.73
N ALA A 48 6.49 4.08 -0.26
CA ALA A 48 7.41 2.95 -0.44
C ALA A 48 8.28 2.69 0.81
N ALA A 49 8.86 3.73 1.39
CA ALA A 49 9.69 3.61 2.59
C ALA A 49 8.89 3.07 3.78
N VAL A 50 7.68 3.58 4.00
CA VAL A 50 6.79 3.11 5.06
C VAL A 50 6.42 1.64 4.86
N THR A 51 6.06 1.22 3.64
CA THR A 51 5.76 -0.19 3.34
C THR A 51 6.98 -1.08 3.61
N VAL A 52 8.16 -0.71 3.13
CA VAL A 52 9.39 -1.50 3.32
C VAL A 52 9.73 -1.64 4.80
N VAL A 53 9.67 -0.56 5.57
CA VAL A 53 9.93 -0.59 7.02
C VAL A 53 8.88 -1.41 7.75
N ALA A 54 7.60 -1.24 7.42
CA ALA A 54 6.50 -1.98 8.05
C ALA A 54 6.66 -3.49 7.83
N VAL A 55 6.88 -3.92 6.59
CA VAL A 55 7.09 -5.34 6.25
C VAL A 55 8.41 -5.86 6.83
N GLY A 56 9.48 -5.06 6.79
CA GLY A 56 10.78 -5.44 7.36
C GLY A 56 10.71 -5.72 8.86
N LEU A 57 9.96 -4.89 9.61
CA LEU A 57 9.76 -5.09 11.04
C LEU A 57 8.88 -6.32 11.35
N GLN A 58 7.99 -6.71 10.44
CA GLN A 58 7.17 -7.93 10.62
C GLN A 58 7.97 -9.23 10.59
N VAL A 59 9.23 -9.23 10.11
CA VAL A 59 10.12 -10.40 10.19
C VAL A 59 10.30 -10.89 11.64
N MET A 60 10.15 -9.98 12.62
CA MET A 60 10.22 -10.29 14.06
C MET A 60 8.89 -10.82 14.63
N ILE A 61 8.01 -11.38 13.80
CA ILE A 61 6.72 -11.89 14.24
C ILE A 61 6.90 -13.09 15.19
N ALA A 62 6.36 -12.93 16.39
CA ALA A 62 6.33 -13.94 17.43
C ALA A 62 4.97 -13.90 18.14
N GLN A 63 4.69 -14.91 18.96
CA GLN A 63 3.44 -14.96 19.72
C GLN A 63 3.26 -13.78 20.70
N SER A 64 4.37 -13.14 21.12
CA SER A 64 4.34 -11.94 21.96
C SER A 64 4.18 -10.63 21.17
N THR A 65 4.53 -10.61 19.88
CA THR A 65 4.58 -9.40 19.03
C THR A 65 3.50 -9.38 17.93
N TRP A 66 2.61 -10.37 17.90
CA TRP A 66 1.60 -10.53 16.85
C TRP A 66 0.71 -9.29 16.64
N PHE A 67 0.32 -8.61 17.72
CA PHE A 67 -0.58 -7.46 17.64
C PHE A 67 0.12 -6.23 17.05
N PRO A 68 1.34 -5.86 17.50
CA PRO A 68 2.17 -4.89 16.78
C PRO A 68 2.37 -5.25 15.29
N CYS A 69 2.66 -6.51 14.96
CA CYS A 69 2.80 -6.95 13.57
C CYS A 69 1.49 -6.77 12.79
N PHE A 70 0.33 -7.02 13.40
CA PHE A 70 -0.97 -6.79 12.78
C PHE A 70 -1.23 -5.31 12.48
N ILE A 71 -0.81 -4.40 13.37
CA ILE A 71 -0.90 -2.96 13.10
C ILE A 71 0.02 -2.57 11.93
N LEU A 72 1.26 -3.08 11.94
CA LEU A 72 2.21 -2.85 10.84
C LEU A 72 1.70 -3.41 9.51
N GLU A 73 0.96 -4.51 9.52
CA GLU A 73 0.31 -5.08 8.35
C GLU A 73 -0.74 -4.14 7.76
N VAL A 74 -1.63 -3.60 8.61
CA VAL A 74 -2.64 -2.63 8.17
C VAL A 74 -2.00 -1.35 7.63
N VAL A 75 -1.01 -0.80 8.33
CA VAL A 75 -0.30 0.42 7.91
C VAL A 75 0.49 0.19 6.62
N GLY A 76 1.26 -0.90 6.55
CA GLY A 76 2.08 -1.26 5.40
C GLY A 76 1.25 -1.56 4.17
N GLY A 77 0.14 -2.30 4.32
CA GLY A 77 -0.79 -2.61 3.25
C GLY A 77 -1.53 -1.38 2.73
N TYR A 78 -1.99 -0.49 3.61
CA TYR A 78 -2.56 0.81 3.18
C TYR A 78 -1.53 1.67 2.43
N SER A 79 -0.30 1.74 2.95
CA SER A 79 0.79 2.49 2.32
C SER A 79 1.19 1.91 0.97
N LEU A 80 1.08 0.59 0.79
CA LEU A 80 1.32 -0.05 -0.51
C LEU A 80 0.29 0.39 -1.56
N ILE A 81 -1.00 0.48 -1.19
CA ILE A 81 -2.03 0.99 -2.10
C ILE A 81 -1.75 2.45 -2.46
N MET A 82 -1.38 3.28 -1.48
CA MET A 82 -0.97 4.68 -1.73
C MET A 82 0.19 4.75 -2.74
N HIS A 83 1.21 3.89 -2.55
CA HIS A 83 2.36 3.82 -3.42
C HIS A 83 1.96 3.45 -4.86
N GLN A 84 1.08 2.46 -5.03
CA GLN A 84 0.56 2.06 -6.33
C GLN A 84 -0.17 3.20 -7.03
N VAL A 85 -1.01 3.95 -6.33
CA VAL A 85 -1.69 5.14 -6.89
C VAL A 85 -0.67 6.16 -7.38
N CYS A 86 0.35 6.46 -6.57
CA CYS A 86 1.40 7.40 -6.95
C CYS A 86 2.22 6.90 -8.15
N ALA A 87 2.54 5.61 -8.20
CA ALA A 87 3.30 5.00 -9.29
C ALA A 87 2.52 5.03 -10.61
N LEU A 88 1.21 4.73 -10.57
CA LEU A 88 0.33 4.78 -11.73
C LEU A 88 0.13 6.21 -12.24
N ALA A 89 0.02 7.19 -11.33
CA ALA A 89 -0.03 8.61 -11.70
C ALA A 89 1.26 9.10 -12.40
N TYR A 90 2.39 8.41 -12.21
CA TYR A 90 3.66 8.73 -12.86
C TYR A 90 3.81 8.18 -14.28
N LEU A 91 3.07 7.12 -14.64
CA LEU A 91 3.16 6.50 -15.96
C LEU A 91 2.97 7.48 -17.14
N PRO A 92 1.95 8.36 -17.16
CA PRO A 92 1.77 9.32 -18.25
C PRO A 92 2.89 10.37 -18.37
N ASP A 93 3.66 10.59 -17.30
CA ASP A 93 4.82 11.49 -17.34
C ASP A 93 6.06 10.83 -17.95
N LEU A 94 6.11 9.49 -18.06
CA LEU A 94 7.28 8.76 -18.57
C LEU A 94 7.35 8.78 -20.10
N THR A 95 6.21 8.89 -20.77
CA THR A 95 6.13 8.93 -22.24
C THR A 95 4.88 9.67 -22.69
N HIS A 96 4.98 10.41 -23.79
CA HIS A 96 3.83 11.05 -24.44
C HIS A 96 3.21 10.19 -25.55
N ASP A 97 3.77 9.00 -25.78
CA ASP A 97 3.24 8.02 -26.71
C ASP A 97 2.19 7.13 -26.02
N LEU A 98 0.94 7.24 -26.45
CA LEU A 98 -0.19 6.50 -25.90
C LEU A 98 -0.05 4.97 -26.07
N GLU A 99 0.62 4.52 -27.13
CA GLU A 99 0.82 3.09 -27.40
C GLU A 99 1.87 2.51 -26.43
N ALA A 100 2.97 3.24 -26.23
CA ALA A 100 3.98 2.91 -25.22
C ALA A 100 3.40 2.99 -23.80
N MET A 101 2.55 3.98 -23.51
CA MET A 101 1.88 4.11 -22.22
C MET A 101 0.98 2.91 -21.93
N GLY A 102 0.16 2.48 -22.90
CA GLY A 102 -0.68 1.29 -22.77
C GLY A 102 0.13 0.01 -22.50
N HIS A 103 1.31 -0.12 -23.13
CA HIS A 103 2.22 -1.23 -22.85
C HIS A 103 2.75 -1.20 -21.41
N TYR A 104 3.15 -0.04 -20.88
CA TYR A 104 3.65 0.05 -19.50
C TYR A 104 2.57 -0.27 -18.46
N THR A 105 1.32 0.14 -18.69
CA THR A 105 0.21 -0.13 -17.77
C THR A 105 -0.22 -1.59 -17.79
N ALA A 106 -0.08 -2.30 -18.91
CA ALA A 106 -0.52 -3.69 -19.06
C ALA A 106 0.43 -4.73 -18.42
N VAL A 107 1.65 -4.33 -18.06
CA VAL A 107 2.70 -5.21 -17.51
C VAL A 107 2.80 -5.09 -15.98
N LEU A 108 2.14 -4.09 -15.39
CA LEU A 108 2.01 -3.87 -13.94
C LEU A 108 0.86 -4.69 -13.35
#